data_AF-A0A2V4UET3-F1
#
_entry.id   AF-A0A2V4UET3-F1
#
_cell.length_a   1.000
_cell.length_b   1.000
_cell.length_c   1.000
_cell.angle_alpha   90.00
_cell.angle_beta   90.00
_cell.angle_gamma   90.00
#
_symmetry.space_group_name_H-M   'P 1'
#
loop_
_entity.id
_entity.type
_entity.pdbx_description
1 polymer ?
#
loop_
_entity_poly.entity_id
_entity_poly.type
_entity_poly.pdbx_seq_one_letter_code
_entity_poly.pdbx_strand_id
1 'polypeptide(L)'
;MRTTKDRIRHTLGFEIVGLIIFVPLASWLFGFDIHAIGLIAVAGSIIATGWNYFYNLLFDHSMVKLRGNVHKTVPIRLLHAFLFEGGLLLLFLPMIAWYLGISLWQAFMMDITMATFYVVYAFFYNLSYDKVFPIPENHLATQFNH
;
A
#
# COMPACT_ATOMS: atom_id res chain seq x y z
N MET A 1 -7.85 23.57 4.12
CA MET A 1 -7.65 22.14 4.50
C MET A 1 -8.68 21.30 3.76
N ARG A 2 -8.27 20.21 3.07
CA ARG A 2 -9.20 19.28 2.40
C ARG A 2 -10.19 18.71 3.42
N THR A 3 -11.49 18.76 3.12
CA THR A 3 -12.53 18.26 4.03
C THR A 3 -12.44 16.74 4.16
N THR A 4 -12.91 16.18 5.28
CA THR A 4 -12.92 14.73 5.51
C THR A 4 -13.69 13.97 4.43
N LYS A 5 -14.74 14.59 3.86
CA LYS A 5 -15.53 14.04 2.74
C LYS A 5 -14.71 13.92 1.45
N ASP A 6 -13.87 14.90 1.13
CA ASP A 6 -13.00 14.84 -0.06
C ASP A 6 -11.93 13.76 0.05
N ARG A 7 -11.42 13.51 1.26
CA ARG A 7 -10.44 12.44 1.50
C ARG A 7 -11.07 11.07 1.31
N ILE A 8 -12.26 10.85 1.88
CA ILE A 8 -12.99 9.59 1.73
C ILE A 8 -13.34 9.32 0.26
N ARG A 9 -13.86 10.32 -0.47
CA ARG A 9 -14.17 10.17 -1.90
C ARG A 9 -12.92 9.85 -2.72
N HIS A 10 -11.80 10.51 -2.43
CA HIS A 10 -10.54 10.28 -3.12
C HIS A 10 -10.02 8.85 -2.89
N THR A 11 -9.98 8.40 -1.64
CA THR A 11 -9.49 7.06 -1.27
C THR A 11 -10.40 5.96 -1.79
N LEU A 12 -11.72 6.10 -1.67
CA LEU A 12 -12.65 5.11 -2.22
C LEU A 12 -12.61 5.07 -3.74
N GLY A 13 -12.52 6.23 -4.41
CA GLY A 13 -12.39 6.30 -5.86
C GLY A 13 -11.10 5.66 -6.36
N PHE A 14 -9.99 5.88 -5.65
CA PHE A 14 -8.70 5.25 -5.94
C PHE A 14 -8.80 3.73 -5.86
N GLU A 15 -9.37 3.22 -4.77
CA GLU A 15 -9.48 1.79 -4.53
C GLU A 15 -10.38 1.12 -5.59
N ILE A 16 -11.57 1.69 -5.84
CA ILE A 16 -12.55 1.12 -6.76
C ILE A 16 -12.03 1.13 -8.20
N VAL A 17 -11.51 2.26 -8.67
CA VAL A 17 -10.99 2.37 -10.04
C VAL A 17 -9.74 1.50 -10.20
N GLY A 18 -8.86 1.48 -9.21
CA GLY A 18 -7.70 0.60 -9.17
C GLY A 18 -8.09 -0.87 -9.31
N LEU A 19 -9.05 -1.35 -8.53
CA LEU A 19 -9.52 -2.74 -8.58
C LEU A 19 -10.21 -3.09 -9.91
N ILE A 20 -11.04 -2.20 -10.45
CA ILE A 20 -11.73 -2.41 -11.74
C ILE A 20 -10.71 -2.59 -12.88
N ILE A 21 -9.57 -1.93 -12.84
CA ILE A 21 -8.51 -2.06 -13.85
C ILE A 21 -7.61 -3.26 -13.55
N PHE A 22 -7.19 -3.40 -12.29
CA PHE A 22 -6.22 -4.39 -11.87
C PHE A 22 -6.75 -5.81 -11.97
N VAL A 23 -7.98 -6.07 -11.52
CA VAL A 23 -8.52 -7.44 -11.44
C VAL A 23 -8.64 -8.09 -12.83
N PRO A 24 -9.22 -7.44 -13.86
CA PRO A 24 -9.24 -8.01 -15.22
C PRO A 24 -7.84 -8.15 -15.81
N LEU A 25 -6.94 -7.18 -15.57
CA LEU A 25 -5.56 -7.23 -16.06
C LEU A 25 -4.79 -8.40 -15.45
N ALA A 26 -4.91 -8.60 -14.14
CA ALA A 26 -4.30 -9.72 -13.41
C ALA A 26 -4.91 -11.06 -13.84
N SER A 27 -6.22 -11.12 -14.06
CA SER A 27 -6.89 -12.33 -14.58
C SER A 27 -6.37 -12.70 -15.97
N TRP A 28 -6.24 -11.71 -16.86
CA TRP A 28 -5.69 -11.92 -18.20
C TRP A 28 -4.22 -12.32 -18.19
N LEU A 29 -3.41 -11.70 -17.33
CA LEU A 29 -1.96 -11.92 -17.28
C LEU A 29 -1.60 -13.27 -16.62
N PHE A 30 -2.30 -13.64 -15.56
CA PHE A 30 -1.99 -14.84 -14.76
C PHE A 30 -2.90 -16.03 -15.06
N GLY A 31 -3.99 -15.83 -15.83
CA GLY A 31 -4.92 -16.88 -16.21
C GLY A 31 -5.82 -17.38 -15.08
N PHE A 32 -5.86 -16.67 -13.94
CA PHE A 32 -6.72 -17.02 -12.81
C PHE A 32 -8.10 -16.37 -12.91
N ASP A 33 -9.08 -17.04 -12.32
CA ASP A 33 -10.44 -16.52 -12.20
C ASP A 33 -10.46 -15.21 -11.37
N ILE A 34 -11.31 -14.27 -11.81
CA ILE A 34 -11.51 -12.96 -11.18
C ILE A 34 -11.91 -13.14 -9.70
N HIS A 35 -12.72 -14.16 -9.40
CA HIS A 35 -13.14 -14.45 -8.02
C HIS A 35 -11.95 -14.88 -7.14
N ALA A 36 -11.03 -15.70 -7.67
CA ALA A 36 -9.85 -16.15 -6.94
C ALA A 36 -8.90 -14.99 -6.64
N ILE A 37 -8.63 -14.12 -7.62
CA ILE A 37 -7.79 -12.92 -7.46
C ILE A 37 -8.42 -11.96 -6.45
N GLY A 38 -9.73 -11.73 -6.55
CA GLY A 38 -10.47 -10.88 -5.61
C GLY A 38 -10.40 -11.40 -4.16
N LEU A 39 -10.55 -12.72 -3.96
CA LEU A 39 -10.46 -13.33 -2.64
C LEU A 39 -9.05 -13.16 -2.05
N ILE A 40 -8.00 -13.38 -2.84
CA ILE A 40 -6.61 -13.20 -2.41
C ILE A 40 -6.33 -11.74 -2.06
N ALA A 41 -6.84 -10.79 -2.84
CA ALA A 41 -6.69 -9.37 -2.54
C ALA A 41 -7.33 -9.01 -1.19
N VAL A 42 -8.54 -9.48 -0.92
CA VAL A 42 -9.23 -9.24 0.36
C VAL A 42 -8.52 -9.95 1.52
N ALA A 43 -8.18 -11.24 1.37
CA ALA A 43 -7.48 -12.00 2.39
C ALA A 43 -6.09 -11.39 2.68
N GLY A 44 -5.38 -10.97 1.64
CA GLY A 44 -4.10 -10.29 1.73
C GLY A 44 -4.19 -8.95 2.46
N SER A 45 -5.24 -8.15 2.21
CA SER A 45 -5.49 -6.91 2.95
C SER A 45 -5.67 -7.16 4.45
N ILE A 46 -6.44 -8.19 4.82
CA ILE A 46 -6.66 -8.57 6.23
C ILE A 46 -5.34 -9.03 6.87
N ILE A 47 -4.59 -9.89 6.20
CA ILE A 47 -3.31 -10.40 6.69
C ILE A 47 -2.29 -9.28 6.81
N ALA A 48 -2.16 -8.41 5.81
CA ALA A 48 -1.28 -7.27 5.84
C ALA A 48 -1.63 -6.31 6.97
N THR A 49 -2.92 -6.05 7.21
CA THR A 49 -3.39 -5.22 8.33
C THR A 49 -3.05 -5.86 9.67
N GLY A 50 -3.29 -7.16 9.82
CA GLY A 50 -2.94 -7.92 11.03
C GLY A 50 -1.43 -7.96 11.28
N TRP A 51 -0.64 -8.22 10.23
CA TRP A 51 0.81 -8.22 10.28
C TRP A 51 1.37 -6.84 10.62
N ASN A 52 0.82 -5.77 10.04
CA ASN A 52 1.18 -4.39 10.37
C ASN A 52 1.03 -4.11 11.86
N TYR A 53 -0.11 -4.48 12.45
CA TYR A 53 -0.31 -4.31 13.88
C TYR A 53 0.69 -5.14 14.71
N PHE A 54 0.83 -6.43 14.39
CA PHE A 54 1.70 -7.35 15.13
C PHE A 54 3.18 -6.94 15.05
N TYR A 55 3.65 -6.60 13.86
CA TYR A 55 5.02 -6.18 13.62
C TYR A 55 5.34 -4.86 14.32
N ASN A 56 4.45 -3.86 14.24
CA ASN A 56 4.63 -2.60 14.95
C ASN A 56 4.74 -2.82 16.47
N LEU A 57 3.88 -3.68 17.03
CA LEU A 57 3.93 -4.01 18.46
C LEU A 57 5.23 -4.72 18.85
N LEU A 58 5.68 -5.70 18.04
CA LEU A 58 6.92 -6.44 18.29
C LEU A 58 8.13 -5.51 18.22
N PHE A 59 8.16 -4.63 17.22
CA PHE A 59 9.27 -3.71 17.01
C PHE A 59 9.33 -2.62 18.09
N ASP A 60 8.19 -2.06 18.48
CA ASP A 60 8.13 -1.05 19.53
C ASP A 60 8.57 -1.65 20.89
N HIS A 61 8.12 -2.86 21.24
CA HIS A 61 8.63 -3.58 22.41
C HIS A 61 10.15 -3.86 22.32
N SER A 62 10.63 -4.23 21.13
CA SER A 62 12.05 -4.49 20.90
C SER A 62 12.88 -3.22 21.07
N MET A 63 12.41 -2.07 20.57
CA MET A 63 13.08 -0.78 20.74
C MET A 63 13.09 -0.32 22.19
N VAL A 64 11.98 -0.47 22.92
CA VAL A 64 11.92 -0.11 24.35
C VAL A 64 12.89 -0.98 25.16
N LYS A 65 12.96 -2.28 24.87
CA LYS A 65 13.85 -3.22 25.55
C LYS A 65 15.33 -3.04 25.21
N LEU A 66 15.65 -2.62 23.97
CA LEU A 66 17.04 -2.48 23.50
C LEU A 66 17.64 -1.08 23.68
N ARG A 67 16.84 -0.01 23.66
CA ARG A 67 17.34 1.38 23.69
C ARG A 67 16.71 2.27 24.76
N GLY A 68 15.64 1.85 25.43
CA GLY A 68 14.95 2.67 26.43
C GLY A 68 14.38 3.99 25.90
N ASN A 69 14.33 4.19 24.58
CA ASN A 69 13.91 5.42 23.94
C ASN A 69 13.35 5.14 22.53
N VAL A 70 12.32 5.87 22.13
CA VAL A 70 11.52 5.60 20.90
C VAL A 70 12.00 6.40 19.68
N HIS A 71 13.16 7.07 19.77
CA HIS A 71 13.69 7.92 18.70
C HIS A 71 14.22 7.07 17.53
N LYS A 72 13.37 6.89 16.50
CA LYS A 72 13.70 6.20 15.24
C LYS A 72 14.61 7.08 14.38
N THR A 73 15.93 6.88 14.48
CA THR A 73 16.91 7.46 13.52
C THR A 73 16.68 6.90 12.11
N VAL A 74 17.12 7.62 11.07
CA VAL A 74 16.92 7.22 9.67
C VAL A 74 17.36 5.77 9.37
N PRO A 75 18.52 5.28 9.85
CA PRO A 75 18.92 3.88 9.63
C PRO A 75 17.96 2.86 10.26
N ILE A 76 17.39 3.18 11.43
CA ILE A 76 16.42 2.32 12.12
C ILE A 76 15.12 2.25 11.33
N ARG A 77 14.69 3.35 10.71
CA ARG A 77 13.49 3.37 9.86
C ARG A 77 13.67 2.53 8.60
N LEU A 78 14.84 2.60 7.97
CA LEU A 78 15.15 1.75 6.81
C LEU A 78 15.15 0.27 7.21
N LEU A 79 15.88 -0.09 8.27
CA LEU A 79 15.90 -1.47 8.77
C LEU A 79 14.50 -1.98 9.12
N HIS A 80 13.69 -1.16 9.79
CA HIS A 80 12.29 -1.46 10.09
C HIS A 80 11.47 -1.74 8.82
N ALA A 81 11.55 -0.86 7.83
CA ALA A 81 10.81 -1.03 6.58
C ALA A 81 11.22 -2.30 5.83
N PHE A 82 12.53 -2.58 5.72
CA PHE A 82 13.02 -3.78 5.06
C PHE A 82 12.62 -5.07 5.80
N LEU A 83 12.69 -5.07 7.14
CA LEU A 83 12.26 -6.22 7.95
C LEU A 83 10.75 -6.41 7.92
N PHE A 84 9.97 -5.32 7.91
CA PHE A 84 8.52 -5.37 7.78
C PHE A 84 8.11 -6.00 6.45
N GLU A 85 8.64 -5.46 5.35
CA GLU A 85 8.32 -5.91 3.99
C GLU A 85 8.79 -7.35 3.78
N GLY A 86 10.04 -7.65 4.14
CA GLY A 86 10.58 -9.01 4.02
C GLY A 86 9.81 -10.03 4.85
N GLY A 87 9.42 -9.68 6.09
CA GLY A 87 8.60 -10.53 6.94
C GLY A 87 7.19 -10.76 6.37
N LEU A 88 6.58 -9.70 5.81
CA LEU A 88 5.29 -9.79 5.16
C LEU A 88 5.35 -10.70 3.93
N LEU A 89 6.36 -10.55 3.07
CA LEU A 89 6.56 -11.40 1.89
C LEU A 89 6.75 -12.87 2.28
N LEU A 90 7.54 -13.15 3.33
CA LEU A 90 7.76 -14.52 3.81
C LEU A 90 6.49 -15.17 4.38
N LEU A 91 5.56 -14.38 4.92
CA LEU A 91 4.26 -14.88 5.40
C LEU A 91 3.24 -15.00 4.26
N PHE A 92 3.19 -14.00 3.39
CA PHE A 92 2.14 -13.82 2.40
C PHE A 92 2.35 -14.66 1.14
N LEU A 93 3.59 -14.72 0.61
CA LEU A 93 3.88 -15.45 -0.62
C LEU A 93 3.60 -16.95 -0.51
N PRO A 94 3.97 -17.67 0.57
CA PRO A 94 3.63 -19.08 0.71
C PRO A 94 2.11 -19.32 0.77
N MET A 95 1.35 -18.40 1.36
CA MET A 95 -0.10 -18.52 1.43
C MET A 95 -0.74 -18.39 0.04
N ILE A 96 -0.31 -17.39 -0.75
CA ILE A 96 -0.78 -17.23 -2.13
C ILE A 96 -0.39 -18.44 -2.98
N ALA A 97 0.88 -18.85 -2.88
CA ALA A 97 1.41 -19.99 -3.62
C ALA A 97 0.62 -21.27 -3.33
N TRP A 98 0.31 -21.51 -2.05
CA TRP A 98 -0.50 -22.65 -1.63
C TRP A 98 -1.95 -22.55 -2.13
N TYR A 99 -2.58 -21.38 -2.02
CA TYR A 99 -3.97 -21.19 -2.41
C TYR A 99 -4.19 -21.31 -3.94
N LEU A 100 -3.28 -20.75 -4.74
CA LEU A 100 -3.34 -20.81 -6.20
C LEU A 100 -2.66 -22.04 -6.79
N GLY A 101 -1.99 -22.86 -5.97
CA GLY A 101 -1.23 -24.01 -6.45
C GLY A 101 -0.05 -23.65 -7.35
N ILE A 102 0.58 -22.49 -7.11
CA ILE A 102 1.70 -21.98 -7.91
C ILE A 102 3.02 -22.04 -7.16
N SER A 103 4.12 -21.85 -7.89
CA SER A 103 5.44 -21.72 -7.27
C SER A 103 5.58 -20.39 -6.51
N LEU A 104 6.45 -20.36 -5.50
CA LEU A 104 6.80 -19.12 -4.77
C LEU A 104 7.32 -18.03 -5.71
N TRP A 105 8.02 -18.41 -6.79
CA TRP A 105 8.51 -17.47 -7.79
C TRP A 105 7.36 -16.81 -8.57
N GLN A 106 6.35 -17.58 -8.96
CA GLN A 106 5.16 -17.03 -9.61
C GLN A 106 4.39 -16.10 -8.66
N ALA A 107 4.20 -16.50 -7.40
CA ALA A 107 3.57 -15.65 -6.39
C ALA A 107 4.35 -14.33 -6.19
N PHE A 108 5.68 -14.40 -6.17
CA PHE A 108 6.54 -13.21 -6.08
C PHE A 108 6.44 -12.30 -7.30
N MET A 109 6.37 -12.86 -8.51
CA MET A 109 6.13 -12.09 -9.73
C MET A 109 4.76 -11.43 -9.74
N MET A 110 3.72 -12.11 -9.21
CA MET A 110 2.40 -11.52 -9.03
C MET A 110 2.43 -10.33 -8.08
N ASP A 111 3.12 -10.48 -6.95
CA ASP A 111 3.29 -9.41 -5.96
C ASP A 111 4.01 -8.19 -6.55
N ILE A 112 5.14 -8.38 -7.24
CA ILE A 112 5.86 -7.30 -7.92
C ILE A 112 5.00 -6.62 -8.99
N THR A 113 4.22 -7.40 -9.75
CA THR A 113 3.33 -6.86 -10.78
C THR A 113 2.27 -5.98 -10.15
N MET A 114 1.65 -6.44 -9.06
CA MET A 114 0.67 -5.66 -8.31
C MET A 114 1.29 -4.38 -7.74
N ALA A 115 2.43 -4.49 -7.06
CA ALA A 115 3.13 -3.35 -6.48
C ALA A 115 3.50 -2.32 -7.54
N THR A 116 4.07 -2.76 -8.66
CA THR A 116 4.44 -1.88 -9.79
C THR A 116 3.21 -1.21 -10.40
N PHE A 117 2.14 -1.97 -10.62
CA PHE A 117 0.87 -1.42 -11.11
C PHE A 117 0.34 -0.32 -10.18
N TYR A 118 0.24 -0.58 -8.87
CA TYR A 118 -0.29 0.40 -7.92
C TYR A 118 0.60 1.64 -7.76
N VAL A 119 1.93 1.50 -7.83
CA VAL A 119 2.85 2.65 -7.82
C VAL A 119 2.61 3.56 -9.03
N VAL A 120 2.57 2.97 -10.23
CA VAL A 120 2.33 3.71 -11.46
C VAL A 120 0.92 4.31 -11.48
N TYR A 121 -0.09 3.53 -11.12
CA TYR A 121 -1.47 3.96 -11.03
C TYR A 121 -1.67 5.10 -10.02
N ALA A 122 -1.10 5.00 -8.82
CA ALA A 122 -1.14 6.05 -7.81
C ALA A 122 -0.54 7.36 -8.31
N PHE A 123 0.59 7.30 -9.02
CA PHE A 123 1.19 8.48 -9.62
C PHE A 123 0.21 9.18 -10.58
N PHE A 124 -0.38 8.46 -11.54
CA PHE A 124 -1.32 9.04 -12.50
C PHE A 124 -2.64 9.49 -11.88
N TYR A 125 -3.19 8.73 -10.92
CA TYR A 125 -4.40 9.09 -10.22
C TYR A 125 -4.22 10.36 -9.38
N ASN A 126 -3.10 10.46 -8.65
CA ASN A 126 -2.79 11.66 -7.87
C ASN A 126 -2.65 12.89 -8.78
N LEU A 127 -1.89 12.77 -9.89
CA LEU A 127 -1.76 13.85 -10.88
C LEU A 127 -3.11 14.27 -11.47
N SER A 128 -3.98 13.30 -11.78
CA SER A 128 -5.30 13.58 -12.35
C SER A 128 -6.21 14.24 -11.32
N TYR A 129 -6.18 13.77 -10.06
CA TYR A 129 -7.00 14.31 -8.99
C TYR A 129 -6.59 15.74 -8.63
N ASP A 130 -5.29 16.03 -8.59
CA ASP A 130 -4.78 17.37 -8.30
C ASP A 130 -5.13 18.38 -9.40
N LYS A 131 -5.23 17.93 -10.67
CA LYS A 131 -5.75 18.76 -11.79
C LYS A 131 -7.25 19.03 -11.68
N VAL A 132 -8.03 18.07 -11.19
CA VAL A 132 -9.50 18.21 -11.07
C VAL A 132 -9.90 18.98 -9.81
N PHE A 133 -9.11 18.87 -8.72
CA PHE A 133 -9.29 19.59 -7.46
C PHE A 133 -8.03 20.41 -7.14
N PRO A 134 -7.80 21.54 -7.83
CA PRO A 134 -6.68 22.41 -7.51
C PRO A 134 -6.78 22.86 -6.04
N ILE A 135 -5.68 22.70 -5.31
CA ILE A 135 -5.54 23.23 -3.97
C ILE A 135 -5.63 24.76 -4.09
N PRO A 136 -6.54 25.45 -3.37
CA PRO A 136 -6.55 26.91 -3.40
C PRO A 136 -5.17 27.39 -2.97
N GLU A 137 -4.47 28.08 -3.87
CA GLU A 137 -3.28 28.83 -3.52
C GLU A 137 -3.70 29.79 -2.41
N ASN A 138 -3.16 29.58 -1.21
CA ASN A 138 -3.19 30.62 -0.20
C ASN A 138 -2.37 31.79 -0.78
N HIS A 139 -3.05 32.76 -1.36
CA HIS A 139 -2.53 34.08 -1.66
C HIS A 139 -2.10 34.75 -0.35
N LEU A 140 -0.91 34.39 0.18
CA LEU A 140 -0.22 35.12 1.24
C LEU A 140 0.82 36.08 0.66
N ALA A 141 0.55 36.66 -0.51
CA ALA A 141 1.47 37.55 -1.22
C ALA A 141 0.85 38.91 -1.57
N THR A 142 0.01 39.49 -0.71
CA THR A 142 -0.57 40.82 -0.95
C THR A 142 -0.74 41.71 0.29
N GLN A 143 -0.07 41.42 1.41
CA GLN A 143 -0.15 42.27 2.63
C GLN A 143 1.15 43.00 3.03
N PHE A 144 2.18 43.02 2.18
CA PHE A 144 3.44 43.75 2.47
C PHE A 144 3.69 44.97 1.56
N ASN A 145 2.68 45.44 0.83
CA ASN A 145 2.75 46.72 0.10
C ASN A 145 1.49 47.51 0.41
N HIS A 146 1.52 48.32 1.47
CA HIS A 146 0.96 49.68 1.54
C HIS A 146 1.27 50.31 2.89
#